data_AF-A0A6A2Z7K6-F1
#
_entry.id   AF-A0A6A2Z7K6-F1
#
_cell.length_a   1.000
_cell.length_b   1.000
_cell.length_c   1.000
_cell.angle_alpha   90.00
_cell.angle_beta   90.00
_cell.angle_gamma   90.00
#
_symmetry.space_group_name_H-M   'P 1'
#
loop_
_entity.id
_entity.type
_entity.pdbx_description
1 polymer ?
#
loop_
_entity_poly.entity_id
_entity_poly.type
_entity_poly.pdbx_seq_one_letter_code
_entity_poly.pdbx_strand_id
1 'polypeptide(L)'
;MDAQPFHFVNGNSPLSVSPDHILPQDKRPKFNRTPLLSSVPVIDLMEEPCALVADKISKACEEYGFVQIINHGVPRELPTECWLFSPVSLNSHLKKRLLSMWSECFARPWHPLDDILHLLPQNPTQYSEVMAEYGEEIYVLMKRLLSLISLETKIGVKQAFRAQGNYYPPCPDPELTLGLNVHTDVSALTIVRQSEGVTGLQVSKMEFGFKSNQSPMHLSSTSAIKFRVVTNKSRKQVSMATFYTPGKDTRLSVRFGI
;
A
#
# COMPACT_ATOMS: atom_id res chain seq x y z
N MET A 1 39.09 25.54 14.91
CA MET A 1 39.03 25.16 13.48
C MET A 1 37.65 25.56 13.00
N ASP A 2 37.55 26.66 12.27
CA ASP A 2 36.28 27.12 11.74
C ASP A 2 35.87 26.24 10.56
N ALA A 3 34.72 25.58 10.67
CA ALA A 3 34.18 24.76 9.60
C ALA A 3 33.84 25.67 8.40
N GLN A 4 34.36 25.34 7.22
CA GLN A 4 33.97 26.06 6.01
C GLN A 4 32.46 25.88 5.76
N PRO A 5 31.74 26.94 5.41
CA PRO A 5 30.32 26.86 5.09
C PRO A 5 30.11 26.06 3.80
N PHE A 6 29.05 25.25 3.78
CA PHE A 6 28.63 24.56 2.56
C PHE A 6 28.01 25.56 1.58
N HIS A 7 28.36 25.44 0.29
CA HIS A 7 27.80 26.25 -0.78
C HIS A 7 26.91 25.39 -1.69
N PHE A 8 25.81 25.95 -2.17
CA PHE A 8 25.01 25.33 -3.23
C PHE A 8 25.83 25.24 -4.51
N VAL A 9 25.90 24.05 -5.11
CA VAL A 9 26.68 23.83 -6.35
C VAL A 9 26.01 24.50 -7.56
N ASN A 10 24.67 24.66 -7.54
CA ASN A 10 23.91 25.34 -8.59
C ASN A 10 23.00 26.39 -7.95
N GLY A 11 23.48 27.64 -7.86
CA GLY A 11 22.82 28.71 -7.11
C GLY A 11 21.50 29.22 -7.68
N ASN A 12 21.15 28.94 -8.95
CA ASN A 12 19.98 29.56 -9.62
C ASN A 12 19.21 28.63 -10.58
N SER A 13 19.59 27.36 -10.75
CA SER A 13 18.84 26.46 -11.64
C SER A 13 17.56 25.98 -10.95
N PRO A 14 16.39 26.01 -11.61
CA PRO A 14 15.18 25.41 -11.05
C PRO A 14 15.43 23.92 -10.76
N LEU A 15 14.95 23.44 -9.61
CA LEU A 15 15.02 22.02 -9.27
C LEU A 15 14.30 21.21 -10.35
N SER A 16 14.94 20.16 -10.84
CA SER A 16 14.36 19.24 -11.82
C SER A 16 14.59 17.80 -11.39
N VAL A 17 13.73 16.90 -11.86
CA VAL A 17 13.89 15.46 -11.65
C VAL A 17 15.15 14.96 -12.38
N SER A 18 15.95 14.12 -11.73
CA SER A 18 17.13 13.49 -12.34
C SER A 18 16.72 12.54 -13.49
N PRO A 19 17.51 12.42 -14.58
CA PRO A 19 17.21 11.53 -15.70
C PRO A 19 16.85 10.09 -15.29
N ASP A 20 17.43 9.56 -14.21
CA ASP A 20 17.18 8.21 -13.70
C ASP A 20 15.76 7.98 -13.16
N HIS A 21 15.01 9.06 -12.94
CA HIS A 21 13.64 9.05 -12.45
C HIS A 21 12.62 9.43 -13.53
N ILE A 22 13.08 9.82 -14.73
CA ILE A 22 12.20 10.19 -15.84
C ILE A 22 11.69 8.91 -16.52
N LEU A 23 10.37 8.72 -16.48
CA LEU A 23 9.71 7.60 -17.12
C LEU A 23 9.64 7.78 -18.65
N PRO A 24 9.64 6.67 -19.42
CA PRO A 24 9.25 6.67 -20.82
C PRO A 24 7.87 7.32 -21.00
N GLN A 25 7.67 8.03 -22.12
CA GLN A 25 6.50 8.88 -22.34
C GLN A 25 5.16 8.12 -22.22
N ASP A 26 5.11 6.87 -22.64
CA ASP A 26 3.94 5.97 -22.55
C ASP A 26 3.61 5.54 -21.11
N LYS A 27 4.61 5.56 -20.21
CA LYS A 27 4.50 5.17 -18.80
C LYS A 27 4.31 6.34 -17.84
N ARG A 28 4.39 7.58 -18.32
CA ARG A 28 4.20 8.78 -17.51
C ARG A 28 2.76 8.88 -16.98
N PRO A 29 2.56 9.56 -15.83
CA PRO A 29 1.22 9.84 -15.32
C PRO A 29 0.34 10.55 -16.35
N LYS A 30 -0.92 10.13 -16.43
CA LYS A 30 -1.94 10.77 -17.25
C LYS A 30 -2.98 11.37 -16.30
N PHE A 31 -2.85 12.66 -15.98
CA PHE A 31 -3.72 13.35 -15.01
C PHE A 31 -5.12 13.63 -15.55
N ASN A 32 -5.33 13.56 -16.87
CA ASN A 32 -6.61 13.85 -17.52
C ASN A 32 -7.67 12.74 -17.37
N ARG A 33 -7.36 11.64 -16.67
CA ARG A 33 -8.35 10.59 -16.36
C ARG A 33 -8.87 10.82 -14.96
N THR A 34 -10.20 10.97 -14.83
CA THR A 34 -10.89 11.10 -13.55
C THR A 34 -10.53 9.91 -12.66
N PRO A 35 -10.07 10.15 -11.42
CA PRO A 35 -9.75 9.05 -10.50
C PRO A 35 -11.02 8.25 -10.21
N LEU A 36 -10.94 6.93 -10.36
CA LEU A 36 -11.98 5.98 -9.95
C LEU A 36 -12.35 6.13 -8.46
N LEU A 37 -11.50 6.80 -7.67
CA LEU A 37 -11.61 6.94 -6.21
C LEU A 37 -12.93 7.58 -5.75
N SER A 38 -13.48 8.53 -6.50
CA SER A 38 -14.79 9.14 -6.15
C SER A 38 -15.96 8.17 -6.29
N SER A 39 -15.76 7.07 -7.01
CA SER A 39 -16.74 6.01 -7.23
C SER A 39 -16.48 4.77 -6.39
N VAL A 40 -15.35 4.72 -5.65
CA VAL A 40 -15.03 3.59 -4.77
C VAL A 40 -16.01 3.60 -3.58
N PRO A 41 -16.67 2.48 -3.29
CA PRO A 41 -17.61 2.40 -2.17
C PRO A 41 -16.92 2.63 -0.83
N VAL A 42 -17.62 3.35 0.05
CA VAL A 42 -17.24 3.54 1.45
C VAL A 42 -18.15 2.67 2.31
N ILE A 43 -17.57 1.79 3.12
CA ILE A 43 -18.31 0.84 3.95
C ILE A 43 -18.03 1.14 5.43
N ASP A 44 -19.11 1.29 6.19
CA ASP A 44 -19.07 1.38 7.64
C ASP A 44 -19.00 -0.02 8.25
N LEU A 45 -17.91 -0.32 8.97
CA LEU A 45 -17.78 -1.62 9.64
C LEU A 45 -18.62 -1.73 10.91
N MET A 46 -19.20 -0.66 11.43
CA MET A 46 -20.09 -0.70 12.61
C MET A 46 -21.57 -0.85 12.24
N GLU A 47 -21.90 -0.97 10.95
CA GLU A 47 -23.27 -1.16 10.49
C GLU A 47 -23.79 -2.56 10.84
N GLU A 48 -25.08 -2.64 11.15
CA GLU A 48 -25.78 -3.89 11.47
C GLU A 48 -26.90 -4.17 10.45
N PRO A 49 -27.18 -5.46 10.13
CA PRO A 49 -26.51 -6.65 10.65
C PRO A 49 -25.13 -6.87 10.00
N CYS A 50 -24.20 -7.52 10.71
CA CYS A 50 -22.88 -7.91 10.16
C CYS A 50 -22.93 -8.59 8.77
N ALA A 51 -23.98 -9.38 8.48
CA ALA A 51 -24.20 -9.99 7.16
C ALA A 51 -24.37 -8.96 6.04
N LEU A 52 -24.99 -7.81 6.30
CA LEU A 52 -25.11 -6.71 5.35
C LEU A 52 -23.74 -6.11 5.01
N VAL A 53 -22.88 -5.96 6.02
CA VAL A 53 -21.50 -5.47 5.83
C VAL A 53 -20.70 -6.44 4.96
N ALA A 54 -20.81 -7.75 5.22
CA ALA A 54 -20.17 -8.78 4.41
C ALA A 54 -20.61 -8.71 2.94
N ASP A 55 -21.92 -8.58 2.69
CA ASP A 55 -22.48 -8.43 1.34
C ASP A 55 -21.98 -7.18 0.63
N LYS A 56 -21.92 -6.04 1.32
CA LYS A 56 -21.39 -4.79 0.77
C LYS A 56 -19.91 -4.93 0.40
N ILE A 57 -19.10 -5.56 1.25
CA ILE A 57 -17.69 -5.80 0.98
C ILE A 57 -17.54 -6.73 -0.23
N SER A 58 -18.32 -7.82 -0.28
CA SER A 58 -18.27 -8.80 -1.37
C SER A 58 -18.58 -8.15 -2.72
N LYS A 59 -19.67 -7.37 -2.80
CA LYS A 59 -20.06 -6.61 -4.00
C LYS A 59 -19.00 -5.58 -4.40
N ALA A 60 -18.45 -4.84 -3.42
CA ALA A 60 -17.39 -3.87 -3.67
C ALA A 60 -16.12 -4.54 -4.23
N CYS A 61 -15.74 -5.70 -3.70
CA CYS A 61 -14.60 -6.47 -4.17
C CYS A 61 -14.82 -7.01 -5.60
N GLU A 62 -16.03 -7.46 -5.94
CA GLU A 62 -16.36 -7.94 -7.29
C GLU A 62 -16.36 -6.81 -8.34
N GLU A 63 -17.00 -5.70 -7.99
CA GLU A 63 -17.19 -4.59 -8.92
C GLU A 63 -15.94 -3.72 -9.06
N TYR A 64 -15.30 -3.38 -7.93
CA TYR A 64 -14.19 -2.44 -7.89
C TYR A 64 -12.84 -3.08 -7.55
N GLY A 65 -12.83 -4.22 -6.86
CA GLY A 65 -11.61 -4.83 -6.31
C GLY A 65 -10.87 -3.95 -5.30
N PHE A 66 -11.51 -2.88 -4.83
CA PHE A 66 -10.99 -1.91 -3.89
C PHE A 66 -12.15 -1.24 -3.16
N VAL A 67 -11.98 -0.97 -1.87
CA VAL A 67 -13.03 -0.44 -1.00
C VAL A 67 -12.43 0.48 0.06
N GLN A 68 -13.16 1.52 0.45
CA GLN A 68 -12.82 2.34 1.60
C GLN A 68 -13.62 1.84 2.80
N ILE A 69 -12.97 1.71 3.96
CA ILE A 69 -13.63 1.30 5.21
C ILE A 69 -13.55 2.43 6.23
N ILE A 70 -14.64 2.64 6.97
CA ILE A 70 -14.72 3.59 8.09
C ILE A 70 -15.20 2.87 9.35
N ASN A 71 -15.03 3.53 10.50
CA ASN A 71 -15.39 3.00 11.82
C ASN A 71 -14.83 1.60 12.07
N HIS A 72 -13.59 1.37 11.64
CA HIS A 72 -12.93 0.06 11.64
C HIS A 72 -12.28 -0.30 12.99
N GLY A 73 -12.39 0.55 14.01
CA GLY A 73 -11.85 0.32 15.36
C GLY A 73 -10.39 0.74 15.56
N VAL A 74 -9.56 0.70 14.52
CA VAL A 74 -8.15 1.14 14.62
C VAL A 74 -8.02 2.64 14.97
N PRO A 75 -7.26 3.01 16.03
CA PRO A 75 -7.08 4.39 16.46
C PRO A 75 -6.51 5.33 15.38
N ARG A 76 -7.00 6.58 15.33
CA ARG A 76 -6.56 7.60 14.35
C ARG A 76 -5.18 8.18 14.68
N GLU A 77 -4.85 8.31 15.95
CA GLU A 77 -3.72 9.14 16.43
C GLU A 77 -2.36 8.47 16.32
N LEU A 78 -2.26 7.27 15.72
CA LEU A 78 -0.98 6.60 15.58
C LEU A 78 -0.06 7.43 14.67
N PRO A 79 1.05 7.96 15.20
CA PRO A 79 1.81 9.02 14.56
C PRO A 79 2.46 8.51 13.29
N THR A 80 1.84 8.78 12.14
CA THR A 80 2.36 8.47 10.78
C THR A 80 3.78 8.99 10.55
N GLU A 81 4.24 9.91 11.39
CA GLU A 81 5.61 10.44 11.36
C GLU A 81 6.61 9.58 12.16
N CYS A 82 6.22 8.88 13.23
CA CYS A 82 7.12 7.98 13.96
C CYS A 82 7.70 6.89 13.04
N TRP A 83 6.94 6.46 12.04
CA TRP A 83 7.34 5.46 11.04
C TRP A 83 8.46 5.92 10.11
N LEU A 84 8.67 7.23 9.95
CA LEU A 84 9.76 7.79 9.14
C LEU A 84 11.13 7.70 9.83
N PHE A 85 11.15 7.44 11.14
CA PHE A 85 12.40 7.32 11.92
C PHE A 85 12.98 5.90 11.92
N SER A 86 12.33 4.94 11.26
CA SER A 86 13.01 3.69 10.96
C SER A 86 14.24 4.01 10.11
N PRO A 87 15.45 3.57 10.50
CA PRO A 87 16.64 3.81 9.70
C PRO A 87 16.34 3.35 8.28
N VAL A 88 16.52 4.28 7.36
CA VAL A 88 16.41 4.08 5.92
C VAL A 88 17.19 2.80 5.62
N SER A 89 16.49 1.70 5.35
CA SER A 89 17.14 0.60 4.65
C SER A 89 17.32 1.11 3.24
N LEU A 90 18.40 1.86 3.04
CA LEU A 90 18.91 2.20 1.74
C LEU A 90 19.10 0.84 1.08
N ASN A 91 18.24 0.48 0.14
CA ASN A 91 18.46 -0.67 -0.74
C ASN A 91 19.68 -0.34 -1.62
N SER A 92 20.86 -0.22 -1.01
CA SER A 92 22.11 0.19 -1.65
C SER A 92 22.76 -0.94 -2.42
N HIS A 93 22.23 -2.17 -2.35
CA HIS A 93 22.93 -3.32 -2.90
C HIS A 93 22.31 -4.01 -4.12
N LEU A 94 21.12 -3.64 -4.62
CA LEU A 94 20.53 -4.33 -5.78
C LEU A 94 19.65 -3.46 -6.69
N LYS A 95 20.17 -2.40 -7.32
CA LYS A 95 19.55 -1.80 -8.52
C LYS A 95 20.57 -1.32 -9.54
N LYS A 96 21.39 -2.22 -10.09
CA LYS A 96 22.02 -1.95 -11.39
C LYS A 96 20.94 -2.10 -12.47
N ARG A 97 20.47 -0.95 -13.02
CA ARG A 97 19.65 -0.78 -14.25
C ARG A 97 18.11 -0.87 -14.17
N LEU A 98 17.47 -0.27 -13.15
CA LEU A 98 16.03 0.01 -13.20
C LEU A 98 15.79 1.48 -12.84
N LEU A 99 14.96 2.18 -13.63
CA LEU A 99 14.50 3.53 -13.32
C LEU A 99 14.02 3.61 -11.87
N SER A 100 14.49 4.61 -11.14
CA SER A 100 14.14 4.79 -9.73
C SER A 100 12.79 5.49 -9.63
N MET A 101 11.95 5.03 -8.71
CA MET A 101 10.69 5.73 -8.39
C MET A 101 10.99 6.91 -7.47
N TRP A 102 10.15 7.94 -7.51
CA TRP A 102 10.26 9.11 -6.65
C TRP A 102 9.68 8.83 -5.26
N SER A 103 10.34 7.90 -4.57
CA SER A 103 9.89 7.37 -3.29
C SER A 103 11.03 6.76 -2.50
N GLU A 104 10.90 6.81 -1.19
CA GLU A 104 11.62 5.95 -0.27
C GLU A 104 10.62 4.94 0.33
N CYS A 105 11.04 3.68 0.47
CA CYS A 105 10.21 2.68 1.11
C CYS A 105 11.03 1.74 1.95
N PHE A 106 10.44 1.25 3.03
CA PHE A 106 10.96 0.13 3.79
C PHE A 106 9.88 -0.93 3.90
N ALA A 107 10.27 -2.20 3.86
CA ALA A 107 9.33 -3.31 3.98
C ALA A 107 9.86 -4.34 4.96
N ARG A 108 9.03 -4.76 5.91
CA ARG A 108 9.41 -5.68 6.98
C ARG A 108 8.26 -6.62 7.33
N PRO A 109 8.52 -7.81 7.89
CA PRO A 109 7.50 -8.54 8.62
C PRO A 109 6.94 -7.68 9.76
N TRP A 110 5.66 -7.84 10.09
CA TRP A 110 5.04 -7.09 11.19
C TRP A 110 4.19 -7.97 12.14
N HIS A 111 4.00 -9.25 11.83
CA HIS A 111 3.31 -10.21 12.68
C HIS A 111 3.87 -11.65 12.45
N PRO A 112 3.95 -12.51 13.48
CA PRO A 112 3.63 -12.26 14.89
C PRO A 112 4.57 -11.23 15.54
N LEU A 113 4.07 -10.52 16.54
CA LEU A 113 4.79 -9.40 17.16
C LEU A 113 6.06 -9.88 17.90
N ASP A 114 5.99 -11.01 18.60
CA ASP A 114 7.11 -11.60 19.34
C ASP A 114 8.36 -11.81 18.46
N ASP A 115 8.16 -12.18 17.19
CA ASP A 115 9.23 -12.43 16.23
C ASP A 115 9.91 -11.14 15.74
N ILE A 116 9.32 -9.97 15.95
CA ILE A 116 9.81 -8.70 15.39
C ILE A 116 10.15 -7.64 16.43
N LEU A 117 9.70 -7.77 17.69
CA LEU A 117 9.90 -6.74 18.72
C LEU A 117 11.37 -6.34 18.84
N HIS A 118 12.28 -7.31 18.76
CA HIS A 118 13.72 -7.10 18.83
C HIS A 118 14.32 -6.38 17.60
N LEU A 119 13.57 -6.28 16.49
CA LEU A 119 13.97 -5.61 15.25
C LEU A 119 13.42 -4.18 15.15
N LEU A 120 12.56 -3.78 16.09
CA LEU A 120 12.00 -2.43 16.11
C LEU A 120 13.06 -1.43 16.61
N PRO A 121 13.23 -0.28 15.93
CA PRO A 121 14.01 0.83 16.44
C PRO A 121 13.61 1.22 17.86
N GLN A 122 14.60 1.44 18.71
CA GLN A 122 14.39 1.98 20.07
C GLN A 122 14.31 3.51 20.08
N ASN A 123 14.60 4.17 18.95
CA ASN A 123 14.53 5.62 18.79
C ASN A 123 13.59 5.94 17.62
N PRO A 124 12.57 6.80 17.80
CA PRO A 124 12.14 7.44 19.06
C PRO A 124 11.66 6.43 20.11
N THR A 125 11.76 6.77 21.39
CA THR A 125 11.51 5.86 22.53
C THR A 125 10.11 5.23 22.50
N GLN A 126 9.13 5.94 21.94
CA GLN A 126 7.74 5.47 21.81
C GLN A 126 7.50 4.62 20.55
N TYR A 127 8.49 4.50 19.65
CA TYR A 127 8.31 3.84 18.36
C TYR A 127 7.85 2.39 18.51
N SER A 128 8.54 1.60 19.34
CA SER A 128 8.26 0.18 19.52
C SER A 128 6.88 -0.07 20.11
N GLU A 129 6.47 0.75 21.08
CA GLU A 129 5.16 0.66 21.74
C GLU A 129 4.04 0.99 20.76
N VAL A 130 4.15 2.12 20.06
CA VAL A 130 3.19 2.55 19.02
C VAL A 130 3.07 1.51 17.90
N MET A 131 4.20 0.92 17.49
CA MET A 131 4.24 -0.12 16.46
C MET A 131 3.61 -1.43 16.89
N ALA A 132 3.84 -1.83 18.14
CA ALA A 132 3.23 -3.01 18.75
C ALA A 132 1.70 -2.85 18.82
N GLU A 133 1.23 -1.74 19.39
CA GLU A 133 -0.20 -1.43 19.52
C GLU A 133 -0.89 -1.38 18.15
N TYR A 134 -0.33 -0.64 17.19
CA TYR A 134 -0.86 -0.60 15.83
C TYR A 134 -0.88 -1.98 15.16
N GLY A 135 0.17 -2.77 15.36
CA GLY A 135 0.27 -4.12 14.83
C GLY A 135 -0.91 -4.97 15.29
N GLU A 136 -1.19 -5.00 16.60
CA GLU A 136 -2.31 -5.78 17.13
C GLU A 136 -3.66 -5.29 16.61
N GLU A 137 -3.90 -3.98 16.59
CA GLU A 137 -5.15 -3.41 16.07
C GLU A 137 -5.38 -3.73 14.58
N ILE A 138 -4.33 -3.63 13.76
CA ILE A 138 -4.39 -4.01 12.34
C ILE A 138 -4.59 -5.51 12.17
N TYR A 139 -3.99 -6.33 13.03
CA TYR A 139 -4.19 -7.78 12.99
C TYR A 139 -5.63 -8.16 13.31
N VAL A 140 -6.23 -7.54 14.33
CA VAL A 140 -7.65 -7.71 14.67
C VAL A 140 -8.54 -7.30 13.49
N LEU A 141 -8.31 -6.11 12.92
CA LEU A 141 -9.05 -5.64 11.74
C LEU A 141 -8.90 -6.60 10.56
N MET A 142 -7.69 -7.08 10.28
CA MET A 142 -7.43 -8.00 9.19
C MET A 142 -8.19 -9.32 9.36
N LYS A 143 -8.15 -9.93 10.56
CA LYS A 143 -8.92 -11.15 10.84
C LYS A 143 -10.41 -10.92 10.65
N ARG A 144 -10.93 -9.77 11.09
CA ARG A 144 -12.33 -9.39 10.90
C ARG A 144 -12.69 -9.31 9.42
N LEU A 145 -11.88 -8.62 8.61
CA LEU A 145 -12.10 -8.50 7.16
C LEU A 145 -12.04 -9.86 6.46
N LEU A 146 -11.05 -10.70 6.80
CA LEU A 146 -10.92 -12.06 6.27
C LEU A 146 -12.16 -12.91 6.59
N SER A 147 -12.69 -12.78 7.82
CA SER A 147 -13.92 -13.45 8.22
C SER A 147 -15.14 -12.97 7.43
N LEU A 148 -15.26 -11.66 7.17
CA LEU A 148 -16.38 -11.08 6.42
C LEU A 148 -16.39 -11.53 4.96
N ILE A 149 -15.22 -11.69 4.33
CA ILE A 149 -15.12 -12.22 2.96
C ILE A 149 -15.13 -13.76 2.91
N SER A 150 -15.49 -14.42 4.03
CA SER A 150 -15.55 -15.88 4.19
C SER A 150 -14.27 -16.60 3.78
N LEU A 151 -13.11 -15.96 3.96
CA LEU A 151 -11.83 -16.57 3.68
C LEU A 151 -11.50 -17.53 4.82
N GLU A 152 -11.82 -18.82 4.62
CA GLU A 152 -11.44 -19.88 5.56
C GLU A 152 -9.92 -20.04 5.54
N THR A 153 -9.23 -19.35 6.44
CA THR A 153 -7.83 -19.62 6.71
C THR A 153 -7.76 -20.93 7.48
N LYS A 154 -7.68 -22.08 6.79
CA LYS A 154 -7.06 -23.23 7.42
C LYS A 154 -5.68 -22.76 7.82
N ILE A 155 -5.40 -22.71 9.12
CA ILE A 155 -4.13 -22.24 9.67
C ILE A 155 -3.05 -23.22 9.22
N GLY A 156 -2.59 -23.05 7.98
CA GLY A 156 -1.40 -23.68 7.44
C GLY A 156 -0.19 -22.95 7.99
N VAL A 157 0.87 -23.70 8.23
CA VAL A 157 2.03 -23.36 9.07
C VAL A 157 2.88 -22.18 8.54
N LYS A 158 2.53 -21.53 7.42
CA LYS A 158 3.34 -20.44 6.81
C LYS A 158 2.50 -19.35 6.15
N GLN A 159 1.70 -18.63 6.94
CA GLN A 159 1.13 -17.34 6.52
C GLN A 159 2.21 -16.25 6.57
N ALA A 160 2.13 -15.24 5.72
CA ALA A 160 3.08 -14.13 5.71
C ALA A 160 2.38 -12.78 5.89
N PHE A 161 2.85 -12.02 6.88
CA PHE A 161 2.38 -10.68 7.19
C PHE A 161 3.52 -9.70 6.92
N ARG A 162 3.36 -8.87 5.89
CA ARG A 162 4.35 -7.86 5.50
C ARG A 162 3.77 -6.47 5.63
N ALA A 163 4.57 -5.51 6.08
CA ALA A 163 4.21 -4.10 6.11
C ALA A 163 5.22 -3.34 5.25
N GLN A 164 4.75 -2.31 4.56
CA GLN A 164 5.58 -1.40 3.78
C GLN A 164 5.20 0.03 4.10
N GLY A 165 6.15 0.76 4.70
CA GLY A 165 6.06 2.21 4.82
C GLY A 165 6.61 2.86 3.55
N ASN A 166 5.86 3.81 3.00
CA ASN A 166 6.24 4.56 1.82
C ASN A 166 6.25 6.06 2.12
N TYR A 167 7.33 6.72 1.72
CA TYR A 167 7.51 8.16 1.76
C TYR A 167 7.69 8.68 0.34
N TYR A 168 6.82 9.61 -0.06
CA TYR A 168 6.88 10.26 -1.37
C TYR A 168 7.15 11.76 -1.15
N PRO A 169 8.39 12.23 -1.36
CA PRO A 169 8.72 13.63 -1.19
C PRO A 169 8.03 14.50 -2.27
N PRO A 170 7.87 15.81 -2.03
CA PRO A 170 7.46 16.75 -3.08
C PRO A 170 8.36 16.59 -4.32
N CYS A 171 7.76 16.60 -5.50
CA CYS A 171 8.44 16.35 -6.77
C CYS A 171 8.39 17.60 -7.65
N PRO A 172 9.54 18.11 -8.16
CA PRO A 172 9.52 19.30 -9.01
C PRO A 172 8.77 19.08 -10.34
N ASP A 173 8.86 17.87 -10.91
CA ASP A 173 8.26 17.49 -12.19
C ASP A 173 7.39 16.22 -12.06
N PRO A 174 6.20 16.28 -11.42
CA PRO A 174 5.36 15.11 -11.14
C PRO A 174 4.77 14.46 -12.40
N GLU A 175 4.84 15.12 -13.56
CA GLU A 175 4.44 14.57 -14.86
C GLU A 175 5.48 13.64 -15.47
N LEU A 176 6.72 13.66 -14.97
CA LEU A 176 7.83 12.89 -15.52
C LEU A 176 8.09 11.59 -14.77
N THR A 177 7.56 11.42 -13.57
CA THR A 177 7.88 10.29 -12.68
C THR A 177 6.65 9.75 -11.94
N LEU A 178 6.84 8.67 -11.19
CA LEU A 178 5.83 8.08 -10.31
C LEU A 178 6.45 7.87 -8.93
N GLY A 179 5.62 7.97 -7.89
CA GLY A 179 5.99 7.54 -6.55
C GLY A 179 6.01 6.01 -6.46
N LEU A 180 5.04 5.34 -7.09
CA LEU A 180 5.02 3.89 -7.20
C LEU A 180 4.52 3.49 -8.59
N ASN A 181 5.26 2.60 -9.24
CA ASN A 181 4.92 2.14 -10.58
C ASN A 181 3.60 1.37 -10.61
N VAL A 182 3.02 1.22 -11.80
CA VAL A 182 1.83 0.40 -12.02
C VAL A 182 2.12 -1.05 -11.66
N HIS A 183 1.34 -1.62 -10.73
CA HIS A 183 1.45 -3.02 -10.31
C HIS A 183 0.10 -3.57 -9.86
N THR A 184 0.03 -4.89 -9.71
CA THR A 184 -1.06 -5.58 -9.03
C THR A 184 -0.46 -6.26 -7.81
N ASP A 185 -1.18 -6.22 -6.70
CA ASP A 185 -0.77 -6.87 -5.48
C ASP A 185 -0.83 -8.39 -5.62
N VAL A 186 0.15 -9.06 -5.02
CA VAL A 186 0.21 -10.53 -4.96
C VAL A 186 -0.33 -11.08 -3.64
N SER A 187 -0.67 -10.20 -2.69
CA SER A 187 -1.33 -10.52 -1.43
C SER A 187 -2.80 -10.88 -1.64
N ALA A 188 -3.37 -11.65 -0.71
CA ALA A 188 -4.81 -11.91 -0.70
C ALA A 188 -5.60 -10.72 -0.17
N LEU A 189 -5.03 -9.98 0.79
CA LEU A 189 -5.62 -8.77 1.35
C LEU A 189 -4.51 -7.74 1.59
N THR A 190 -4.77 -6.49 1.22
CA THR A 190 -3.90 -5.34 1.51
C THR A 190 -4.74 -4.27 2.18
N ILE A 191 -4.31 -3.81 3.36
CA ILE A 191 -4.89 -2.65 4.05
C ILE A 191 -3.91 -1.50 3.87
N VAL A 192 -4.37 -0.38 3.31
CA VAL A 192 -3.55 0.81 3.06
C VAL A 192 -4.06 1.97 3.89
N ARG A 193 -3.19 2.53 4.74
CA ARG A 193 -3.42 3.80 5.42
C ARG A 193 -2.61 4.89 4.73
N GLN A 194 -3.27 5.99 4.35
CA GLN A 194 -2.61 7.16 3.76
C GLN A 194 -2.66 8.34 4.73
N SER A 195 -1.65 9.21 4.68
CA SER A 195 -1.66 10.49 5.40
C SER A 195 -2.83 11.35 4.94
N GLU A 196 -3.55 11.95 5.89
CA GLU A 196 -4.68 12.83 5.59
C GLU A 196 -4.26 14.02 4.71
N GLY A 197 -5.20 14.47 3.88
CA GLY A 197 -5.03 15.67 3.07
C GLY A 197 -4.13 15.50 1.85
N VAL A 198 -3.57 14.32 1.54
CA VAL A 198 -2.74 14.12 0.31
C VAL A 198 -3.25 12.96 -0.53
N THR A 199 -3.75 13.26 -1.72
CA THR A 199 -4.20 12.26 -2.70
C THR A 199 -3.08 11.91 -3.67
N GLY A 200 -2.80 10.61 -3.83
CA GLY A 200 -1.79 10.14 -4.78
C GLY A 200 -1.97 8.70 -5.25
N LEU A 201 -2.69 7.87 -4.49
CA LEU A 201 -3.03 6.51 -4.92
C LEU A 201 -4.05 6.57 -6.05
N GLN A 202 -3.77 5.85 -7.12
CA GLN A 202 -4.66 5.68 -8.26
C GLN A 202 -4.91 4.19 -8.49
N VAL A 203 -6.19 3.86 -8.67
CA VAL A 203 -6.70 2.50 -8.84
C VAL A 203 -7.35 2.40 -10.22
N SER A 204 -7.11 1.30 -10.92
CA SER A 204 -7.77 1.03 -12.21
C SER A 204 -8.08 -0.45 -12.37
N LYS A 205 -9.29 -0.76 -12.83
CA LYS A 205 -9.70 -2.13 -13.19
C LYS A 205 -9.15 -2.47 -14.59
N MET A 206 -8.63 -3.67 -14.74
CA MET A 206 -8.27 -4.26 -16.02
C MET A 206 -9.55 -4.84 -16.65
N GLU A 207 -9.90 -4.35 -17.82
CA GLU A 207 -10.86 -5.02 -18.68
C GLU A 207 -10.16 -6.25 -19.28
N PHE A 208 -10.54 -7.45 -18.84
CA PHE A 208 -10.13 -8.66 -19.54
C PHE A 208 -10.99 -8.80 -20.80
N GLY A 209 -10.38 -8.56 -21.97
CA GLY A 209 -10.91 -9.09 -23.21
C GLY A 209 -10.69 -10.59 -23.24
N PHE A 210 -11.74 -11.39 -23.00
CA PHE A 210 -11.67 -12.84 -23.16
C PHE A 210 -11.33 -13.17 -24.62
N LYS A 211 -10.08 -13.56 -24.90
CA LYS A 211 -9.78 -14.39 -26.07
C LYS A 211 -9.96 -15.84 -25.63
N SER A 212 -11.07 -16.44 -26.02
CA SER A 212 -11.33 -17.86 -25.79
C SER A 212 -10.26 -18.70 -26.49
N ASN A 213 -9.34 -19.30 -25.72
CA ASN A 213 -8.79 -20.61 -26.06
C ASN A 213 -8.12 -21.24 -24.83
N GLN A 214 -8.84 -22.22 -24.27
CA GLN A 214 -8.39 -23.46 -23.62
C GLN A 214 -7.16 -23.42 -22.68
N SER A 215 -7.39 -23.45 -21.35
CA SER A 215 -6.74 -24.38 -20.41
C SER A 215 -7.45 -24.37 -19.02
N PRO A 216 -7.66 -25.51 -18.35
CA PRO A 216 -8.35 -25.58 -17.06
C PRO A 216 -7.38 -25.40 -15.89
N MET A 217 -6.92 -24.17 -15.65
CA MET A 217 -6.37 -23.76 -14.35
C MET A 217 -6.14 -22.24 -14.38
N HIS A 218 -7.13 -21.47 -13.93
CA HIS A 218 -6.90 -20.09 -13.52
C HIS A 218 -7.88 -19.70 -12.43
N LEU A 219 -7.34 -19.48 -11.23
CA LEU A 219 -8.05 -18.92 -10.10
C LEU A 219 -8.36 -17.45 -10.44
N SER A 220 -9.61 -17.15 -10.77
CA SER A 220 -10.07 -15.79 -11.10
C SER A 220 -10.70 -15.15 -9.87
N SER A 221 -10.06 -14.09 -9.31
CA SER A 221 -10.78 -12.86 -8.92
C SER A 221 -9.91 -11.68 -8.43
N THR A 222 -8.64 -11.83 -8.04
CA THR A 222 -7.86 -10.68 -7.50
C THR A 222 -6.87 -10.04 -8.49
N SER A 223 -6.63 -10.67 -9.64
CA SER A 223 -5.61 -10.21 -10.62
C SER A 223 -6.06 -9.05 -11.52
N ALA A 224 -7.20 -8.41 -11.24
CA ALA A 224 -7.81 -7.43 -12.15
C ALA A 224 -7.48 -5.97 -11.82
N ILE A 225 -6.90 -5.65 -10.66
CA ILE A 225 -6.71 -4.25 -10.24
C ILE A 225 -5.25 -3.82 -10.37
N LYS A 226 -5.05 -2.65 -10.96
CA LYS A 226 -3.75 -1.98 -11.07
C LYS A 226 -3.71 -0.77 -10.15
N PHE A 227 -2.67 -0.72 -9.34
CA PHE A 227 -2.35 0.38 -8.44
C PHE A 227 -1.14 1.14 -8.96
N ARG A 228 -1.15 2.46 -8.78
CA ARG A 228 0.04 3.32 -8.91
C ARG A 228 -0.06 4.49 -7.95
N VAL A 229 1.07 5.13 -7.65
CA VAL A 229 1.10 6.35 -6.84
C VAL A 229 1.73 7.48 -7.65
N VAL A 230 0.98 8.57 -7.83
CA VAL A 230 1.48 9.80 -8.43
C VAL A 230 2.07 10.72 -7.37
N THR A 231 3.07 11.51 -7.75
CA THR A 231 3.66 12.52 -6.88
C THR A 231 3.00 13.88 -7.11
N ASN A 232 3.31 14.85 -6.25
CA ASN A 232 2.82 16.22 -6.37
C ASN A 232 3.94 17.22 -6.02
N LYS A 233 3.77 18.49 -6.41
CA LYS A 233 4.81 19.52 -6.24
C LYS A 233 4.98 20.05 -4.82
N SER A 234 3.95 19.95 -3.98
CA SER A 234 3.83 20.83 -2.81
C SER A 234 3.85 20.09 -1.47
N ARG A 235 3.39 18.84 -1.41
CA ARG A 235 3.20 18.10 -0.17
C ARG A 235 3.85 16.72 -0.23
N LYS A 236 4.56 16.37 0.85
CA LYS A 236 5.00 15.00 1.10
C LYS A 236 3.76 14.10 1.29
N GLN A 237 3.81 12.88 0.78
CA GLN A 237 2.80 11.85 1.04
C GLN A 237 3.42 10.70 1.81
N VAL A 238 2.71 10.21 2.83
CA VAL A 238 3.11 9.01 3.59
C VAL A 238 2.00 7.98 3.48
N SER A 239 2.38 6.70 3.35
CA SER A 239 1.43 5.60 3.44
C SER A 239 2.03 4.39 4.15
N MET A 240 1.19 3.58 4.77
CA MET A 240 1.51 2.26 5.28
C MET A 240 0.60 1.24 4.62
N ALA A 241 1.20 0.28 3.93
CA ALA A 241 0.49 -0.87 3.37
C ALA A 241 0.81 -2.12 4.20
N THR A 242 -0.21 -2.79 4.72
CA THR A 242 -0.08 -4.07 5.43
C THR A 242 -0.71 -5.18 4.60
N PHE A 243 0.10 -6.17 4.27
CA PHE A 243 -0.19 -7.25 3.36
C PHE A 243 -0.38 -8.55 4.12
N TYR A 244 -1.43 -9.28 3.74
CA TYR A 244 -1.65 -10.66 4.11
C TYR A 244 -1.48 -11.57 2.90
N THR A 245 -0.55 -12.52 3.03
CA THR A 245 -0.38 -13.59 2.05
C THR A 245 -0.65 -14.93 2.73
N PRO A 246 -1.63 -15.69 2.23
CA PRO A 246 -1.98 -16.99 2.80
C PRO A 246 -0.90 -18.03 2.51
N GLY A 247 -0.86 -19.10 3.30
CA GLY A 247 0.08 -20.20 3.06
C GLY A 247 -0.20 -20.92 1.75
N LYS A 248 0.81 -21.57 1.16
CA LYS A 248 0.70 -22.26 -0.15
C LYS A 248 -0.48 -23.25 -0.24
N ASP A 249 -0.84 -23.87 0.88
CA ASP A 249 -1.91 -24.87 0.96
C ASP A 249 -3.27 -24.27 1.34
N THR A 250 -3.34 -22.96 1.55
CA THR A 250 -4.59 -22.28 1.88
C THR A 250 -5.43 -22.12 0.63
N ARG A 251 -6.63 -22.73 0.62
CA ARG A 251 -7.61 -22.50 -0.43
C ARG A 251 -8.35 -21.20 -0.14
N LEU A 252 -8.16 -20.22 -1.02
CA LEU A 252 -8.97 -19.02 -1.03
C LEU A 252 -10.26 -19.33 -1.78
N SER A 253 -11.38 -19.34 -1.07
CA SER A 253 -12.70 -19.29 -1.66
C SER A 253 -13.38 -18.05 -1.12
N VAL A 254 -13.63 -17.07 -1.98
CA VAL A 254 -14.58 -16.00 -1.65
C VAL A 254 -15.96 -16.61 -1.79
N ARG A 255 -16.73 -16.68 -0.70
CA ARG A 255 -18.16 -17.02 -0.81
C ARG A 255 -18.89 -15.77 -1.29
N PHE A 256 -19.16 -15.71 -2.58
CA PHE A 256 -20.20 -14.83 -3.11
C PHE A 256 -21.54 -15.43 -2.71
N GLY A 257 -22.51 -14.59 -2.33
CA GLY A 257 -23.73 -14.94 -1.60
C GLY A 257 -24.43 -16.24 -1.97
N ILE A 258 -25.08 -16.83 -0.96
CA ILE A 258 -26.07 -17.90 -1.09
C ILE A 258 -27.38 -17.28 -1.58
#